data_AF-A0A8H4V0A4-F1
#
_entry.id   AF-A0A8H4V0A4-F1
#
_cell.length_a   1.000
_cell.length_b   1.000
_cell.length_c   1.000
_cell.angle_alpha   90.00
_cell.angle_beta   90.00
_cell.angle_gamma   90.00
#
_symmetry.space_group_name_H-M   'P 1'
#
loop_
_entity.id
_entity.type
_entity.pdbx_description
1 polymer ?
#
loop_
_entity_poly.entity_id
_entity_poly.type
_entity_poly.pdbx_seq_one_letter_code
_entity_poly.pdbx_strand_id
1 'polypeptide(L)'
;MAQLLAQMKQLNGNITILGSPWSPPGWMKLNGQLMGNTTDNNLDDGYDTSKGLGSTGHTRAFAQYFVKYIQAYADLGVNVDAITIQNEPLNSQAGYPTMYVEADESGKLINGYVGPALQKANLSTTVWALDDNTDDADYASTVIGYAGQYVDAVAWHCYASTLNWTVLTEFHNQYPNI
;
A
#
# COMPACT_ATOMS: atom_id res chain seq x y z
N MET A 1 4.92 -13.52 14.56
CA MET A 1 3.72 -13.12 13.80
C MET A 1 3.33 -14.17 12.76
N ALA A 2 4.14 -14.43 11.73
CA ALA A 2 3.78 -15.40 10.67
C ALA A 2 3.34 -16.79 11.17
N GLN A 3 4.05 -17.39 12.13
CA GLN A 3 3.64 -18.69 12.70
C GLN A 3 2.25 -18.65 13.38
N LEU A 4 1.89 -17.53 14.02
CA LEU A 4 0.57 -17.37 14.62
C LEU A 4 -0.52 -17.26 13.53
N LEU A 5 -0.24 -16.51 12.45
CA LEU A 5 -1.15 -16.43 11.30
C LEU A 5 -1.34 -17.78 10.61
N ALA A 6 -0.28 -18.60 10.53
CA ALA A 6 -0.37 -19.96 10.02
C ALA A 6 -1.32 -20.82 10.87
N GLN A 7 -1.21 -20.72 12.21
CA GLN A 7 -2.13 -21.40 13.11
C GLN A 7 -3.57 -20.91 12.95
N MET A 8 -3.78 -19.60 12.78
CA MET A 8 -5.12 -19.03 12.51
C MET A 8 -5.71 -19.56 11.21
N LYS A 9 -4.92 -19.64 10.12
CA LYS A 9 -5.37 -20.22 8.84
C LYS A 9 -5.65 -21.72 8.93
N GLN A 10 -4.92 -22.47 9.76
CA GLN A 10 -5.24 -23.88 10.00
C GLN A 10 -6.60 -24.06 10.69
N LEU A 11 -6.98 -23.14 11.58
CA LEU A 11 -8.29 -23.17 12.25
C LEU A 11 -9.41 -22.66 11.33
N ASN A 12 -9.13 -21.67 10.49
CA ASN A 12 -10.07 -21.13 9.52
C ASN A 12 -9.35 -20.72 8.23
N GLY A 13 -9.40 -21.59 7.22
CA GLY A 13 -8.74 -21.37 5.93
C GLY A 13 -9.30 -20.19 5.11
N ASN A 14 -10.48 -19.67 5.47
CA ASN A 14 -11.13 -18.56 4.78
C ASN A 14 -10.73 -17.18 5.33
N ILE A 15 -9.83 -17.11 6.32
CA ILE A 15 -9.34 -15.82 6.84
C ILE A 15 -8.53 -15.12 5.76
N THR A 16 -8.93 -13.91 5.40
CA THR A 16 -8.14 -12.98 4.59
C THR A 16 -7.01 -12.38 5.43
N ILE A 17 -5.79 -12.42 4.90
CA ILE A 17 -4.61 -11.79 5.48
C ILE A 17 -4.24 -10.60 4.61
N LEU A 18 -4.47 -9.40 5.16
CA LEU A 18 -4.04 -8.12 4.60
C LEU A 18 -2.71 -7.71 5.26
N GLY A 19 -1.72 -7.34 4.45
CA GLY A 19 -0.47 -6.73 4.91
C GLY A 19 -0.37 -5.26 4.50
N SER A 20 -0.05 -4.38 5.45
CA SER A 20 0.17 -2.95 5.19
C SER A 20 1.45 -2.50 5.90
N PRO A 21 2.39 -1.84 5.20
CA PRO A 21 3.57 -1.27 5.85
C PRO A 21 3.25 0.12 6.40
N TRP A 22 3.72 0.39 7.62
CA TRP A 22 3.74 1.74 8.16
C TRP A 22 4.80 2.62 7.51
N SER A 23 5.93 2.03 7.11
CA SER A 23 7.03 2.76 6.47
C SER A 23 7.93 1.75 5.76
N PRO A 24 8.52 2.09 4.60
CA PRO A 24 9.65 1.33 4.09
C PRO A 24 10.89 1.53 4.97
N PRO A 25 11.96 0.74 4.75
CA PRO A 25 13.26 1.05 5.33
C PRO A 25 13.68 2.50 5.05
N GLY A 26 14.20 3.20 6.06
CA GLY A 26 14.51 4.63 5.97
C GLY A 26 15.41 5.02 4.81
N TRP A 27 16.32 4.14 4.38
CA TRP A 27 17.21 4.40 3.23
C TRP A 27 16.48 4.49 1.88
N MET A 28 15.23 4.03 1.78
CA MET A 28 14.40 4.21 0.59
C MET A 28 13.72 5.59 0.54
N LYS A 29 13.80 6.39 1.60
CA LYS A 29 13.10 7.67 1.76
C LYS A 29 14.03 8.86 1.59
N LEU A 30 13.51 10.00 1.14
CA LEU A 30 14.32 11.21 0.88
C LEU A 30 15.11 11.66 2.12
N ASN A 31 14.50 11.54 3.30
CA ASN A 31 15.14 11.93 4.55
C ASN A 31 16.05 10.84 5.18
N GLY A 32 16.08 9.62 4.65
CA GLY A 32 16.86 8.52 5.23
C GLY A 32 16.33 7.98 6.56
N GLN A 33 15.13 8.38 7.02
CA GLN A 33 14.59 8.10 8.35
C GLN A 33 13.38 7.16 8.31
N LEU A 34 13.23 6.34 9.36
CA LEU A 34 12.05 5.47 9.52
C LEU A 34 10.83 6.26 10.05
N MET A 35 11.07 7.19 10.99
CA MET A 35 10.04 7.86 11.80
C MET A 35 9.45 9.10 11.13
N GLY A 36 8.14 9.31 11.33
CA GLY A 36 7.35 10.43 10.79
C GLY A 36 7.43 11.74 11.56
N ASN A 37 8.58 12.13 12.10
CA ASN A 37 8.74 13.44 12.76
C ASN A 37 9.69 14.35 11.99
N THR A 38 9.66 14.23 10.66
CA THR A 38 10.70 14.69 9.74
C THR A 38 10.10 15.35 8.50
N THR A 39 10.89 16.21 7.84
CA THR A 39 10.60 16.71 6.49
C THR A 39 10.98 15.66 5.46
N ASP A 40 10.54 15.83 4.20
CA ASP A 40 10.89 14.96 3.07
C ASP A 40 10.63 13.48 3.39
N ASN A 41 9.47 13.23 3.99
CA ASN A 41 9.06 11.91 4.48
C ASN A 41 8.41 11.05 3.39
N ASN A 42 8.91 11.16 2.17
CA ASN A 42 8.41 10.50 0.97
C ASN A 42 9.40 9.43 0.51
N LEU A 43 8.97 8.56 -0.40
CA LEU A 43 9.86 7.67 -1.11
C LEU A 43 10.89 8.50 -1.91
N ASP A 44 12.16 8.14 -1.84
CA ASP A 44 13.18 8.71 -2.73
C ASP A 44 13.15 7.97 -4.06
N ASP A 45 12.06 8.10 -4.79
CA ASP A 45 11.81 7.51 -6.10
C ASP A 45 11.97 8.51 -7.25
N GLY A 46 12.20 9.78 -6.91
CA GLY A 46 12.27 10.89 -7.84
C GLY A 46 10.92 11.47 -8.23
N TYR A 47 9.86 11.16 -7.50
CA TYR A 47 8.52 11.74 -7.68
C TYR A 47 8.51 13.27 -7.49
N ASP A 48 9.24 13.80 -6.49
CA ASP A 48 9.45 15.25 -6.27
C ASP A 48 10.85 15.74 -6.72
N THR A 49 11.51 15.01 -7.62
CA THR A 49 12.77 15.47 -8.20
C THR A 49 12.66 15.53 -9.71
N SER A 50 13.38 16.45 -10.34
CA SER A 50 13.47 16.57 -11.81
C SER A 50 13.96 15.31 -12.54
N LYS A 51 14.27 14.24 -11.79
CA LYS A 51 14.77 12.96 -12.28
C LYS A 51 13.65 11.95 -12.61
N GLY A 52 12.41 12.17 -12.15
CA GLY A 52 11.26 11.32 -12.41
C GLY A 52 11.25 9.97 -11.66
N LEU A 53 10.08 9.31 -11.67
CA LEU A 53 9.80 8.09 -10.91
C LEU A 53 10.71 6.90 -11.31
N GLY A 54 11.38 6.29 -10.33
CA GLY A 54 12.28 5.15 -10.49
C GLY A 54 13.73 5.47 -10.83
N SER A 55 14.10 6.76 -10.83
CA SER A 55 15.43 7.24 -11.21
C SER A 55 16.53 6.85 -10.21
N THR A 56 16.18 6.61 -8.95
CA THR A 56 17.10 6.23 -7.86
C THR A 56 17.27 4.72 -7.70
N GLY A 57 16.36 3.92 -8.30
CA GLY A 57 16.27 2.48 -8.06
C GLY A 57 15.52 2.08 -6.78
N HIS A 58 15.19 3.02 -5.89
CA HIS A 58 14.44 2.73 -4.66
C HIS A 58 13.05 2.21 -4.95
N THR A 59 12.39 2.67 -6.01
CA THR A 59 11.07 2.15 -6.44
C THR A 59 11.10 0.66 -6.76
N ARG A 60 12.17 0.18 -7.43
CA ARG A 60 12.33 -1.25 -7.70
C ARG A 60 12.60 -2.03 -6.42
N ALA A 61 13.40 -1.47 -5.51
CA ALA A 61 13.65 -2.09 -4.22
C ALA A 61 12.38 -2.16 -3.35
N PHE A 62 11.54 -1.12 -3.40
CA PHE A 62 10.25 -1.04 -2.73
C PHE A 62 9.30 -2.12 -3.25
N ALA A 63 9.14 -2.28 -4.56
CA ALA A 63 8.34 -3.37 -5.13
C ALA A 63 8.88 -4.76 -4.75
N GLN A 64 10.21 -4.96 -4.79
CA GLN A 64 10.83 -6.22 -4.38
C GLN A 64 10.73 -6.49 -2.88
N TYR A 65 10.58 -5.46 -2.06
CA TYR A 65 10.34 -5.60 -0.63
C TYR A 65 9.01 -6.32 -0.37
N PHE A 66 7.93 -5.94 -1.07
CA PHE A 66 6.64 -6.66 -0.99
C PHE A 66 6.75 -8.10 -1.47
N VAL A 67 7.40 -8.35 -2.60
CA VAL A 67 7.61 -9.72 -3.12
C VAL A 67 8.30 -10.59 -2.07
N LYS A 68 9.39 -10.10 -1.46
CA LYS A 68 10.14 -10.83 -0.43
C LYS A 68 9.32 -11.03 0.85
N TYR A 69 8.55 -10.02 1.26
CA TYR A 69 7.66 -10.12 2.41
C TYR A 69 6.61 -11.24 2.22
N ILE A 70 5.94 -11.25 1.07
CA ILE A 70 4.90 -12.24 0.74
C ILE A 70 5.51 -13.64 0.65
N GLN A 71 6.64 -13.80 -0.06
CA GLN A 71 7.33 -15.08 -0.18
C GLN A 71 7.79 -15.62 1.18
N ALA A 72 8.36 -14.77 2.04
CA ALA A 72 8.78 -15.18 3.38
C ALA A 72 7.60 -15.64 4.26
N TYR A 73 6.41 -15.07 4.08
CA TYR A 73 5.19 -15.53 4.75
C TYR A 73 4.70 -16.86 4.16
N ALA A 74 4.74 -17.00 2.83
CA ALA A 74 4.37 -18.24 2.14
C ALA A 74 5.25 -19.42 2.55
N ASP A 75 6.56 -19.21 2.72
CA ASP A 75 7.53 -20.21 3.21
C ASP A 75 7.19 -20.71 4.62
N LEU A 76 6.43 -19.93 5.39
CA LEU A 76 5.94 -20.29 6.72
C LEU A 76 4.49 -20.80 6.71
N GLY A 77 3.92 -21.08 5.53
CA GLY A 77 2.57 -21.59 5.35
C GLY A 77 1.47 -20.53 5.45
N VAL A 78 1.80 -19.26 5.26
CA VAL A 78 0.83 -18.14 5.28
C VAL A 78 0.74 -17.51 3.90
N ASN A 79 -0.39 -17.71 3.23
CA ASN A 79 -0.70 -16.90 2.05
C ASN A 79 -1.13 -15.50 2.50
N VAL A 80 -0.44 -14.46 2.02
CA VAL A 80 -0.88 -13.06 2.16
C VAL A 80 -1.83 -12.79 0.99
N ASP A 81 -3.10 -12.54 1.30
CA ASP A 81 -4.16 -12.50 0.29
C ASP A 81 -4.22 -11.11 -0.38
N ALA A 82 -3.96 -10.05 0.38
CA ALA A 82 -3.93 -8.69 -0.11
C ALA A 82 -2.82 -7.85 0.55
N ILE A 83 -2.43 -6.76 -0.11
CA ILE A 83 -1.61 -5.70 0.47
C ILE A 83 -2.19 -4.32 0.17
N THR A 84 -1.93 -3.36 1.03
CA THR A 84 -1.90 -1.94 0.67
C THR A 84 -0.43 -1.52 0.60
N ILE A 85 -0.10 -0.54 -0.25
CA ILE A 85 1.32 -0.15 -0.42
C ILE A 85 1.84 0.74 0.71
N GLN A 86 0.95 1.34 1.49
CA GLN A 86 1.26 2.24 2.59
C GLN A 86 0.03 2.35 3.49
N ASN A 87 0.22 2.16 4.80
CA ASN A 87 -0.78 2.50 5.81
C ASN A 87 -0.90 4.02 5.90
N GLU A 88 -2.12 4.55 5.85
CA GLU A 88 -2.44 5.97 6.00
C GLU A 88 -1.46 6.88 5.23
N PRO A 89 -1.41 6.79 3.89
CA PRO A 89 -0.44 7.51 3.07
C PRO A 89 -0.47 9.03 3.24
N LEU A 90 -1.57 9.59 3.79
CA LEU A 90 -1.70 11.03 4.04
C LEU A 90 -1.30 11.40 5.48
N ASN A 91 -1.09 10.43 6.36
CA ASN A 91 -0.63 10.61 7.75
C ASN A 91 0.91 10.49 7.86
N SER A 92 1.62 11.49 7.34
CA SER A 92 3.08 11.43 7.24
C SER A 92 3.84 12.03 8.42
N GLN A 93 3.21 12.83 9.27
CA GLN A 93 3.85 13.48 10.42
C GLN A 93 3.38 12.91 11.76
N ALA A 94 3.72 11.64 12.02
CA ALA A 94 3.43 10.99 13.28
C ALA A 94 4.71 10.57 14.05
N GLY A 95 4.62 10.51 15.37
CA GLY A 95 5.72 10.06 16.26
C GLY A 95 6.09 8.57 16.16
N TYR A 96 5.71 7.90 15.07
CA TYR A 96 5.93 6.49 14.75
C TYR A 96 6.34 6.33 13.28
N PRO A 97 6.71 5.13 12.80
CA PRO A 97 7.04 4.94 11.38
C PRO A 97 5.88 5.33 10.47
N THR A 98 6.14 6.19 9.49
CA THR A 98 5.19 6.62 8.45
C THR A 98 5.92 6.92 7.15
N MET A 99 5.19 7.04 6.04
CA MET A 99 5.67 7.64 4.80
C MET A 99 4.50 8.33 4.09
N TYR A 100 4.75 9.53 3.56
CA TYR A 100 3.80 10.19 2.66
C TYR A 100 3.86 9.58 1.28
N VAL A 101 2.71 9.31 0.68
CA VAL A 101 2.60 8.89 -0.73
C VAL A 101 1.44 9.63 -1.35
N GLU A 102 1.67 10.31 -2.48
CA GLU A 102 0.59 11.00 -3.19
C GLU A 102 -0.29 10.01 -3.96
N ALA A 103 -1.53 10.39 -4.29
CA ALA A 103 -2.48 9.48 -4.93
C ALA A 103 -2.02 8.98 -6.30
N ASP A 104 -1.49 9.87 -7.15
CA ASP A 104 -0.94 9.51 -8.45
C ASP A 104 0.45 8.87 -8.34
N GLU A 105 1.26 9.23 -7.34
CA GLU A 105 2.47 8.48 -6.97
C GLU A 105 2.11 7.03 -6.69
N SER A 106 1.17 6.78 -5.78
CA SER A 106 0.68 5.45 -5.42
C SER A 106 0.18 4.68 -6.64
N GLY A 107 -0.66 5.31 -7.46
CA GLY A 107 -1.12 4.72 -8.72
C GLY A 107 0.03 4.33 -9.66
N LYS A 108 1.02 5.21 -9.85
CA LYS A 108 2.20 4.95 -10.71
C LYS A 108 3.12 3.87 -10.12
N LEU A 109 3.31 3.84 -8.79
CA LEU A 109 4.06 2.82 -8.07
C LEU A 109 3.43 1.44 -8.25
N ILE A 110 2.11 1.35 -8.09
CA ILE A 110 1.37 0.09 -8.26
C ILE A 110 1.47 -0.36 -9.72
N ASN A 111 1.12 0.51 -10.67
CA ASN A 111 1.05 0.16 -12.07
C ASN A 111 2.42 -0.17 -12.70
N GLY A 112 3.45 0.61 -12.35
CA GLY A 112 4.77 0.49 -12.96
C GLY A 112 5.71 -0.50 -12.27
N TYR A 113 5.49 -0.80 -10.99
CA TYR A 113 6.48 -1.51 -10.16
C TYR A 113 5.88 -2.62 -9.30
N VAL A 114 4.96 -2.32 -8.38
CA VAL A 114 4.45 -3.32 -7.41
C VAL A 114 3.66 -4.41 -8.13
N GLY A 115 2.64 -4.04 -8.91
CA GLY A 115 1.81 -4.98 -9.65
C GLY A 115 2.61 -5.91 -10.58
N PRO A 116 3.47 -5.37 -11.47
CA PRO A 116 4.35 -6.18 -12.32
C PRO A 116 5.31 -7.08 -11.53
N ALA A 117 5.82 -6.62 -10.38
CA ALA A 117 6.71 -7.43 -9.55
C ALA A 117 5.99 -8.63 -8.93
N LEU A 118 4.76 -8.45 -8.44
CA LEU A 118 3.92 -9.53 -7.92
C LEU A 118 3.59 -10.56 -9.01
N GLN A 119 3.16 -10.10 -10.18
CA GLN A 119 2.87 -10.97 -11.34
C GLN A 119 4.10 -11.77 -11.77
N LYS A 120 5.26 -11.11 -11.90
CA LYS A 120 6.52 -11.77 -12.28
C LYS A 120 6.96 -12.83 -11.26
N ALA A 121 6.63 -12.63 -9.99
CA ALA A 121 6.88 -13.58 -8.92
C ALA A 121 5.83 -14.69 -8.80
N ASN A 122 4.81 -14.70 -9.68
CA ASN A 122 3.65 -15.60 -9.65
C ASN A 122 2.89 -15.57 -8.30
N LEU A 123 2.81 -14.39 -7.69
CA LEU A 123 2.07 -14.17 -6.45
C LEU A 123 0.61 -13.82 -6.77
N SER A 124 -0.33 -14.47 -6.10
CA SER A 124 -1.77 -14.21 -6.24
C SER A 124 -2.27 -13.09 -5.32
N THR A 125 -1.38 -12.48 -4.53
CA THR A 125 -1.69 -11.37 -3.62
C THR A 125 -2.22 -10.18 -4.41
N THR A 126 -3.37 -9.65 -4.00
CA THR A 126 -3.99 -8.50 -4.67
C THR A 126 -3.58 -7.18 -4.00
N VAL A 127 -3.81 -6.06 -4.66
CA VAL A 127 -3.46 -4.73 -4.12
C VAL A 127 -4.75 -3.97 -3.84
N TRP A 128 -4.89 -3.47 -2.63
CA TRP A 128 -5.99 -2.61 -2.22
C TRP A 128 -5.51 -1.15 -2.21
N ALA A 129 -6.34 -0.23 -2.69
CA ALA A 129 -6.03 1.20 -2.70
C ALA A 129 -6.37 1.85 -1.35
N LEU A 130 -5.83 3.07 -1.16
CA LEU A 130 -6.04 3.97 -0.01
C LEU A 130 -5.42 3.52 1.31
N ASP A 131 -6.14 2.77 2.14
CA ASP A 131 -5.76 2.43 3.54
C ASP A 131 -5.73 3.64 4.50
N ASP A 132 -6.72 4.51 4.33
CA ASP A 132 -6.88 5.77 5.08
C ASP A 132 -8.37 6.13 5.20
N ASN A 133 -8.66 7.31 5.73
CA ASN A 133 -9.98 7.75 6.14
C ASN A 133 -10.93 8.05 4.96
N THR A 134 -12.22 8.13 5.28
CA THR A 134 -13.30 8.27 4.29
C THR A 134 -13.44 9.69 3.71
N ASP A 135 -12.69 10.66 4.21
CA ASP A 135 -12.64 12.05 3.74
C ASP A 135 -11.73 12.25 2.51
N ASP A 136 -10.97 11.24 2.09
CA ASP A 136 -10.04 11.29 0.95
C ASP A 136 -10.39 10.31 -0.19
N ALA A 137 -11.67 10.12 -0.49
CA ALA A 137 -12.11 9.16 -1.51
C ALA A 137 -11.57 9.41 -2.92
N ASP A 138 -11.23 10.66 -3.25
CA ASP A 138 -10.59 11.01 -4.53
C ASP A 138 -9.19 10.39 -4.68
N TYR A 139 -8.50 10.10 -3.57
CA TYR A 139 -7.23 9.39 -3.57
C TYR A 139 -7.41 7.99 -4.18
N ALA A 140 -8.40 7.23 -3.69
CA ALA A 140 -8.70 5.90 -4.21
C ALA A 140 -9.10 5.93 -5.69
N SER A 141 -9.95 6.89 -6.08
CA SER A 141 -10.33 7.11 -7.49
C SER A 141 -9.10 7.37 -8.38
N THR A 142 -8.17 8.20 -7.92
CA THR A 142 -6.94 8.52 -8.64
C THR A 142 -6.06 7.29 -8.81
N VAL A 143 -5.85 6.51 -7.74
CA VAL A 143 -5.08 5.26 -7.79
C VAL A 143 -5.68 4.29 -8.78
N ILE A 144 -7.00 4.09 -8.77
CA ILE A 144 -7.71 3.22 -9.72
C ILE A 144 -7.52 3.72 -11.16
N GLY A 145 -7.57 5.04 -11.39
CA GLY A 145 -7.34 5.64 -12.71
C GLY A 145 -5.97 5.28 -13.32
N TYR A 146 -4.93 5.12 -12.49
CA TYR A 146 -3.60 4.71 -12.96
C TYR A 146 -3.39 3.19 -12.95
N ALA A 147 -3.98 2.47 -11.99
CA ALA A 147 -3.59 1.12 -11.62
C ALA A 147 -4.75 0.13 -11.50
N GLY A 148 -5.94 0.43 -12.03
CA GLY A 148 -7.15 -0.39 -11.89
C GLY A 148 -7.03 -1.84 -12.38
N GLN A 149 -6.01 -2.17 -13.20
CA GLN A 149 -5.71 -3.56 -13.57
C GLN A 149 -5.04 -4.40 -12.44
N TYR A 150 -4.53 -3.72 -11.42
CA TYR A 150 -3.85 -4.31 -10.26
C TYR A 150 -4.60 -4.09 -8.95
N VAL A 151 -5.57 -3.17 -8.95
CA VAL A 151 -6.36 -2.78 -7.77
C VAL A 151 -7.74 -3.40 -7.87
N ASP A 152 -8.14 -4.18 -6.88
CA ASP A 152 -9.42 -4.90 -6.85
C ASP A 152 -10.30 -4.58 -5.64
N ALA A 153 -9.81 -3.76 -4.71
CA ALA A 153 -10.58 -3.23 -3.59
C ALA A 153 -10.00 -1.91 -3.06
N VAL A 154 -10.75 -1.24 -2.18
CA VAL A 154 -10.29 -0.06 -1.44
C VAL A 154 -10.41 -0.30 0.07
N ALA A 155 -9.35 0.01 0.81
CA ALA A 155 -9.29 -0.06 2.26
C ALA A 155 -9.62 1.31 2.88
N TRP A 156 -10.46 1.31 3.92
CA TRP A 156 -10.96 2.52 4.57
C TRP A 156 -10.80 2.47 6.09
N HIS A 157 -10.40 3.59 6.68
CA HIS A 157 -10.35 3.85 8.12
C HIS A 157 -11.52 4.74 8.57
N CYS A 158 -11.66 4.92 9.89
CA CYS A 158 -12.74 5.68 10.52
C CYS A 158 -12.25 6.63 11.63
N TYR A 159 -11.08 7.23 11.42
CA TYR A 159 -10.45 8.17 12.38
C TYR A 159 -10.72 9.63 12.05
N ALA A 160 -11.29 9.95 10.88
CA ALA A 160 -11.69 11.30 10.50
C ALA A 160 -12.56 11.95 11.58
N SER A 161 -12.33 13.24 11.84
CA SER A 161 -13.08 13.99 12.87
C SER A 161 -14.57 14.10 12.57
N THR A 162 -14.97 13.94 11.31
CA THR A 162 -16.37 13.87 10.89
C THR A 162 -16.56 12.63 10.03
N LEU A 163 -17.27 11.64 10.57
CA LEU A 163 -17.55 10.41 9.85
C LEU A 163 -18.67 10.61 8.83
N ASN A 164 -18.34 10.49 7.55
CA ASN A 164 -19.30 10.32 6.49
C ASN A 164 -19.18 8.92 5.88
N TRP A 165 -20.23 8.11 5.99
CA TRP A 165 -20.28 6.75 5.43
C TRP A 165 -20.99 6.70 4.07
N THR A 166 -21.64 7.78 3.62
CA THR A 166 -22.30 7.80 2.29
C THR A 166 -21.29 7.60 1.17
N VAL A 167 -20.06 8.06 1.39
CA VAL A 167 -18.93 7.91 0.49
C VAL A 167 -18.65 6.47 0.10
N LEU A 168 -18.83 5.48 0.99
CA LEU A 168 -18.65 4.06 0.63
C LEU A 168 -19.69 3.61 -0.40
N THR A 169 -20.96 4.04 -0.21
CA THR A 169 -22.05 3.74 -1.14
C THR A 169 -21.85 4.46 -2.46
N GLU A 170 -21.46 5.74 -2.43
CA GLU A 170 -21.18 6.55 -3.62
C GLU A 170 -20.01 5.96 -4.41
N PHE A 171 -18.94 5.55 -3.72
CA PHE A 171 -17.77 4.92 -4.31
C PHE A 171 -18.13 3.58 -4.96
N HIS A 172 -18.89 2.72 -4.27
CA HIS A 172 -19.35 1.45 -4.85
C HIS A 172 -20.24 1.68 -6.08
N ASN A 173 -21.11 2.68 -6.07
CA ASN A 173 -21.94 3.01 -7.24
C ASN A 173 -21.08 3.48 -8.44
N GLN A 174 -19.98 4.18 -8.18
CA GLN A 174 -19.05 4.65 -9.22
C GLN A 174 -18.14 3.52 -9.74
N TYR A 175 -17.70 2.63 -8.85
CA TYR A 175 -16.80 1.50 -9.16
C TYR A 175 -17.42 0.17 -8.71
N PRO A 176 -18.48 -0.33 -9.36
CA PRO A 176 -19.25 -1.50 -8.88
C PRO A 176 -18.49 -2.83 -8.91
N ASN A 177 -17.29 -2.86 -9.51
CA ASN A 177 -16.44 -4.04 -9.60
C ASN A 177 -15.16 -3.91 -8.74
N ILE A 178 -15.07 -2.87 -7.92
CA ILE A 178 -14.02 -2.61 -6.92
C ILE A 178 -14.68 -2.64 -5.54
#